data_AF-S4P302-F1
#
_entry.id   AF-S4P302-F1
#
_cell.length_a   1.000
_cell.length_b   1.000
_cell.length_c   1.000
_cell.angle_alpha   90.00
_cell.angle_beta   90.00
_cell.angle_gamma   90.00
#
_symmetry.space_group_name_H-M   'P 1'
#
loop_
_entity.id
_entity.type
_entity.pdbx_description
1 polymer ?
#
loop_
_entity_poly.entity_id
_entity_poly.type
_entity_poly.pdbx_seq_one_letter_code
_entity_poly.pdbx_strand_id
1 'polypeptide(L)' 'MMLMEEPVFDALRTKEQLGYSVFSMMRYTFGVLGFSVTVNTQVDKFSVSHVDSRVEAFLKKFARSTKRGGEKALAA' A
#
# COMPACT_ATOMS: atom_id res chain seq x y z
N MET A 1 8.32 4.82 12.02
CA MET A 1 7.36 5.09 10.93
C MET A 1 7.55 4.02 9.86
N MET A 2 6.50 3.38 9.34
CA MET A 2 6.67 2.36 8.30
C MET A 2 6.97 3.05 6.97
N LEU A 3 8.00 2.62 6.24
CA LEU A 3 8.43 3.22 4.97
C LEU A 3 7.31 3.30 3.91
N MET A 4 6.31 2.42 4.00
CA MET A 4 5.20 2.34 3.05
C MET A 4 3.99 3.22 3.42
N GLU A 5 3.92 3.73 4.64
CA GLU A 5 2.72 4.41 5.15
C GLU A 5 2.33 5.64 4.31
N GLU A 6 3.28 6.53 4.04
CA GLU A 6 3.05 7.70 3.18
C GLU A 6 2.88 7.30 1.69
N PRO A 7 3.74 6.44 1.10
CA PRO A 7 3.58 6.06 -0.31
C PRO A 7 2.26 5.36 -0.64
N VAL A 8 1.73 4.53 0.26
CA VAL A 8 0.43 3.86 0.04
C VAL A 8 -0.71 4.89 0.06
N PHE A 9 -0.63 5.86 0.97
CA PHE A 9 -1.61 6.92 1.08
C PHE A 9 -1.54 7.84 -0.14
N ASP A 10 -0.38 8.38 -0.47
CA ASP A 10 -0.23 9.26 -1.64
C ASP A 10 -0.67 8.57 -2.95
N ALA A 11 -0.25 7.32 -3.17
CA ALA A 11 -0.60 6.62 -4.41
C ALA A 11 -2.09 6.26 -4.48
N LEU A 12 -2.59 5.47 -3.53
CA LEU A 12 -3.93 4.87 -3.65
C LEU A 12 -5.04 5.79 -3.14
N ARG A 13 -4.76 6.63 -2.14
CA ARG A 13 -5.72 7.61 -1.60
C ARG A 13 -5.68 8.93 -2.36
N THR A 14 -4.53 9.57 -2.44
CA THR A 14 -4.44 10.96 -2.96
C THR A 14 -4.46 11.01 -4.48
N LYS A 15 -3.68 10.18 -5.17
CA LYS A 15 -3.55 10.22 -6.63
C LYS A 15 -4.64 9.42 -7.33
N GLU A 16 -4.89 8.19 -6.89
CA GLU A 16 -5.85 7.31 -7.54
C GLU A 16 -7.27 7.40 -6.96
N GLN A 17 -7.43 8.04 -5.79
CA GLN A 17 -8.73 8.31 -5.17
C GLN A 17 -9.62 7.06 -5.02
N LEU A 18 -9.00 5.89 -4.76
CA LEU A 18 -9.71 4.60 -4.74
C LEU A 18 -10.67 4.45 -3.57
N GLY A 19 -10.52 5.24 -2.51
CA GLY A 19 -11.34 5.17 -1.31
C GLY A 19 -10.93 6.20 -0.29
N TYR A 20 -11.76 6.49 0.72
CA TYR A 20 -11.38 7.41 1.81
C TYR A 20 -10.40 6.77 2.79
N SER A 21 -10.70 5.54 3.19
CA SER A 21 -9.89 4.77 4.13
C SER A 21 -8.94 3.88 3.37
N VAL A 22 -7.67 4.27 3.33
CA VAL A 22 -6.57 3.55 2.69
C VAL A 22 -5.38 3.57 3.62
N PHE A 23 -4.87 2.40 3.98
CA PHE A 23 -3.73 2.28 4.88
C PHE A 23 -3.01 0.94 4.72
N SER A 24 -1.76 0.92 5.17
CA SER A 24 -0.97 -0.30 5.31
C SER A 24 -0.73 -0.59 6.79
N MET A 25 -0.69 -1.86 7.17
CA MET A 25 -0.35 -2.25 8.53
C MET A 25 0.42 -3.55 8.60
N MET A 26 1.29 -3.65 9.60
CA MET A 26 1.89 -4.91 10.03
C MET A 26 0.96 -5.58 11.04
N ARG A 27 0.69 -6.87 10.85
CA ARG A 27 -0.19 -7.69 11.70
C ARG A 27 0.66 -8.80 12.32
N TYR A 28 0.52 -9.02 13.61
CA TYR A 28 1.07 -10.21 14.27
C TYR A 28 -0.09 -10.98 14.90
N THR A 29 -0.30 -12.21 14.46
CA THR A 29 -1.49 -12.99 14.82
C THR A 29 -1.09 -14.44 15.02
N PHE A 30 -1.27 -14.96 16.24
CA PHE A 30 -0.92 -16.34 16.63
C PHE A 30 0.50 -16.77 16.23
N GLY A 31 1.49 -15.89 16.42
CA GLY A 31 2.88 -16.20 16.07
C GLY A 31 3.26 -15.90 14.61
N VAL A 32 2.29 -15.54 13.76
CA VAL A 32 2.52 -15.25 12.34
C VAL A 32 2.61 -13.74 12.13
N LEU A 33 3.73 -13.29 11.57
CA LEU A 33 3.89 -11.93 11.08
C LEU A 33 3.31 -11.82 9.67
N GLY A 34 2.43 -10.85 9.47
CA GLY A 34 1.81 -10.53 8.20
C GLY A 34 1.85 -9.04 7.91
N PHE A 35 1.63 -8.71 6.66
CA PHE A 35 1.50 -7.35 6.18
C PHE A 35 0.22 -7.25 5.35
N SER A 36 -0.52 -6.15 5.51
CA SER A 36 -1.76 -5.93 4.78
C SER A 36 -1.88 -4.50 4.29
N VAL A 37 -2.41 -4.33 3.07
CA VAL A 37 -2.91 -3.07 2.55
C VAL A 37 -4.44 -3.16 2.52
N THR A 38 -5.09 -2.17 3.11
CA THR A 38 -6.55 -2.08 3.16
C THR A 38 -7.01 -0.89 2.34
N VAL A 39 -7.96 -1.10 1.43
CA VAL A 39 -8.61 -0.05 0.63
C VAL A 39 -10.12 -0.21 0.77
N ASN A 40 -10.79 0.79 1.34
CA ASN A 40 -12.24 0.82 1.42
C ASN A 40 -12.83 1.68 0.30
N THR A 41 -13.36 1.03 -0.74
CA THR A 41 -13.86 1.69 -1.95
C THR A 41 -15.39 1.78 -1.98
N GLN A 42 -15.92 2.69 -2.80
CA GLN A 42 -17.36 2.78 -3.08
C GLN A 42 -17.71 1.76 -4.18
N VAL A 43 -18.67 0.88 -3.90
CA VAL A 43 -19.06 -0.22 -4.81
C VAL A 43 -19.51 0.28 -6.19
N ASP A 44 -20.14 1.45 -6.25
CA ASP A 44 -20.65 2.03 -7.51
C ASP A 44 -19.55 2.70 -8.36
N LYS A 45 -18.34 2.92 -7.80
CA LYS A 45 -17.23 3.59 -8.51
C LYS A 45 -16.19 2.61 -9.02
N PHE A 46 -15.86 1.59 -8.24
CA PHE A 46 -14.76 0.69 -8.56
C PHE A 46 -15.16 -0.74 -8.26
N SER A 47 -14.87 -1.64 -9.21
CA SER A 47 -14.94 -3.07 -8.95
C SER A 47 -13.79 -3.49 -8.02
N VAL A 48 -14.02 -4.56 -7.25
CA VAL A 48 -12.99 -5.15 -6.39
C VAL A 48 -11.76 -5.57 -7.22
N SER A 49 -11.98 -6.12 -8.42
CA SER A 49 -10.90 -6.51 -9.34
C SER A 49 -10.05 -5.33 -9.80
N HIS A 50 -10.66 -4.16 -10.02
CA HIS A 50 -9.92 -2.96 -10.36
C HIS A 50 -9.03 -2.54 -9.20
N VAL A 51 -9.59 -2.42 -7.99
CA VAL A 51 -8.82 -2.03 -6.79
C VAL A 51 -7.67 -3.00 -6.51
N ASP A 52 -7.93 -4.30 -6.61
CA ASP A 52 -6.91 -5.34 -6.44
C ASP A 52 -5.73 -5.15 -7.42
N SER A 53 -6.03 -4.90 -8.70
CA SER A 53 -5.00 -4.64 -9.71
C SER A 53 -4.17 -3.38 -9.41
N ARG A 54 -4.78 -2.34 -8.83
CA ARG A 54 -4.09 -1.10 -8.44
C ARG A 54 -3.18 -1.31 -7.25
N VAL A 55 -3.63 -2.06 -6.24
CA VAL A 55 -2.81 -2.45 -5.08
C VAL A 55 -1.59 -3.24 -5.55
N GLU A 56 -1.79 -4.22 -6.43
CA GLU A 56 -0.71 -5.04 -6.98
C GLU A 56 0.30 -4.21 -7.81
N ALA A 57 -0.19 -3.27 -8.62
CA ALA A 57 0.66 -2.36 -9.38
C ALA A 57 1.49 -1.45 -8.45
N PHE A 58 0.88 -0.95 -7.36
CA PHE A 58 1.58 -0.18 -6.33
C PHE A 58 2.68 -1.02 -5.66
N LEU A 59 2.38 -2.24 -5.22
CA LEU A 59 3.36 -3.11 -4.55
C LEU A 59 4.57 -3.39 -5.46
N LYS A 60 4.33 -3.70 -6.74
CA LYS A 60 5.38 -3.88 -7.75
C LYS A 60 6.24 -2.63 -7.92
N LYS A 61 5.63 -1.44 -7.95
CA LYS A 61 6.34 -0.16 -8.06
C LYS A 61 7.16 0.13 -6.80
N PHE A 62 6.56 -0.03 -5.63
CA PHE A 62 7.22 0.19 -4.35
C PHE A 62 8.42 -0.72 -4.18
N ALA A 63 8.29 -2.02 -4.43
CA ALA A 63 9.38 -2.98 -4.35
C ALA A 63 10.57 -2.62 -5.26
N ARG A 64 10.31 -2.12 -6.48
CA ARG A 64 11.38 -1.62 -7.37
C ARG A 64 12.05 -0.36 -6.83
N SER A 65 11.27 0.54 -6.24
CA SER A 65 11.78 1.79 -5.64
C SER A 65 12.71 1.48 -4.46
N THR A 66 12.30 0.59 -3.55
CA THR A 66 13.09 0.20 -2.38
C THR A 66 14.38 -0.53 -2.78
N LYS A 67 14.36 -1.34 -3.83
CA LYS A 67 15.57 -1.99 -4.37
C LYS A 67 16.57 -0.99 -4.97
N ARG A 68 16.09 0.09 -5.60
CA ARG A 68 16.95 1.15 -6.16
C ARG A 68 17.48 2.11 -5.10
N GLY A 69 16.71 2.37 -4.05
CA GLY A 69 17.03 3.29 -2.96
C GLY A 69 17.96 2.72 -1.89
N GLY A 70 18.78 1.72 -2.22
CA GLY A 70 19.62 0.97 -1.29
C GLY A 70 20.32 1.83 -0.24
N GLU A 71 20.20 1.39 1.01
CA GLU A 71 20.87 1.85 2.24
C GLU A 71 20.56 3.28 2.73
N LYS A 72 20.45 4.29 1.86
CA LYS A 72 20.25 5.69 2.30
C LYS A 72 18.87 5.98 2.89
N ALA A 73 17.82 5.26 2.48
CA ALA A 73 16.47 5.43 3.02
C ALA A 73 16.18 4.56 4.28
N LEU A 74 17.03 3.57 4.55
CA LEU A 74 16.90 2.64 5.68
C LEU A 74 17.71 3.08 6.91
N ALA A 75 18.54 4.11 6.79
CA ALA A 75 19.43 4.62 7.83
C ALA A 75 18.93 5.91 8.51
N ALA A 76 17.68 6.33 8.25
CA ALA A 76 17.04 7.52 8.82
C ALA A 76 15.95 7.13 9.83
#